data_AF-A0A8H9H9S6-F1
#
_entry.id   AF-A0A8H9H9S6-F1
#
_cell.length_a   1.000
_cell.length_b   1.000
_cell.length_c   1.000
_cell.angle_alpha   90.00
_cell.angle_beta   90.00
_cell.angle_gamma   90.00
#
_symmetry.space_group_name_H-M   'P 1'
#
loop_
_entity.id
_entity.type
_entity.pdbx_description
1 polymer ?
#
loop_
_entity_poly.entity_id
_entity_poly.type
_entity_poly.pdbx_seq_one_letter_code
_entity_poly.pdbx_strand_id
1 'polypeptide(L)'
;MSAGLPLALVALSVLPFTSPTAHAADARGAAGEVAVASPTPLPTAQINGVVWDQKIVGNTVYAVGEFSSARPAGSSRGENEVPRSNAMAYDITTGALLDWAPTTNGVIYSIDASKDGKTLYLGGNFTRLNDKDTFRLGAVNASDGNRVNLGISPNTEVRDVEVSPDGSTLYFSGAFTQVNNKARSRVAAVSLPTLSLADFAPRVGRGLVRTITVAPDGAQVAIGGSFSDVGGSSNPGMAIIGSDGTVKSTNINSVIRNSGTYAAIFSLKSDNQGLYGAAYSQEGTFEGMFRANWSTGDLDYMADCHGDSYDVHPAGGVTYVAGHPHDCSNIGGFSDTAPSSYYNALAYVNGRTGTVQRNHVRGYTDYSGQPATTALQSFRPNFIVGSYTGMGQATWTVEGNDKYVVYGGEFIGVNKKGQQGLVRFAIDSKEVPPQGEGDDNGGQDNGWNNNDWWNNGGGRDNDDDDDRDNDGWNNWGWNGGGRNDRWNNWGWGWR
;
A
#
# COMPACT_ATOMS: atom_id res chain seq x y z
N MET A 1 44.45 32.38 -54.40
CA MET A 1 44.28 33.03 -53.08
C MET A 1 42.83 32.87 -52.67
N SER A 2 42.56 32.05 -51.65
CA SER A 2 41.33 31.94 -50.83
C SER A 2 41.49 30.65 -50.02
N ALA A 3 42.22 30.69 -48.91
CA ALA A 3 41.71 30.91 -47.55
C ALA A 3 40.80 29.76 -47.07
N GLY A 4 41.42 28.75 -46.46
CA GLY A 4 40.73 27.69 -45.73
C GLY A 4 40.23 28.21 -44.38
N LEU A 5 38.96 27.96 -44.08
CA LEU A 5 38.41 28.07 -42.73
C LEU A 5 38.68 26.76 -41.98
N PRO A 6 39.18 26.79 -40.73
CA PRO A 6 39.19 25.62 -39.88
C PRO A 6 37.78 25.40 -39.30
N LEU A 7 37.27 24.17 -39.43
CA LEU A 7 36.11 23.69 -38.68
C LEU A 7 36.49 23.68 -37.19
N ALA A 8 35.91 24.57 -36.40
CA ALA A 8 35.96 24.49 -34.95
C ALA A 8 35.07 23.34 -34.48
N LEU A 9 35.68 22.27 -33.97
CA LEU A 9 35.00 21.17 -33.30
C LEU A 9 34.50 21.70 -31.95
N VAL A 10 33.22 22.07 -31.86
CA VAL A 10 32.58 22.39 -30.58
C VAL A 10 32.35 21.06 -29.85
N ALA A 11 33.25 20.73 -28.93
CA ALA A 11 33.00 19.69 -27.95
C ALA A 11 31.85 20.16 -27.03
N LEU A 12 30.63 19.71 -27.30
CA LEU A 12 29.55 19.78 -26.31
C LEU A 12 29.94 18.89 -25.14
N SER A 13 30.39 19.51 -24.05
CA SER A 13 30.47 18.87 -22.75
C SER A 13 29.07 18.38 -22.37
N VAL A 14 28.85 17.07 -22.45
CA VAL A 14 27.70 16.42 -21.84
C VAL A 14 27.87 16.57 -20.33
N LEU A 15 27.19 17.57 -19.77
CA LEU A 15 27.03 17.67 -18.32
C LEU A 15 26.23 16.44 -17.87
N PRO A 16 26.68 15.68 -16.86
CA PRO A 16 25.86 14.63 -16.29
C PRO A 16 24.57 15.26 -15.76
N PHE A 17 23.43 14.75 -16.23
CA PHE A 17 22.15 14.99 -15.58
C PHE A 17 22.23 14.38 -14.18
N THR A 18 22.57 15.20 -13.19
CA THR A 18 22.28 14.87 -11.80
C THR A 18 20.77 15.04 -11.62
N SER A 19 20.04 13.93 -11.51
CA SER A 19 18.67 13.97 -11.02
C SER A 19 18.66 14.75 -9.69
N PRO A 20 17.75 15.71 -9.49
CA PRO A 20 17.57 16.28 -8.17
C PRO A 20 16.87 15.20 -7.31
N THR A 21 17.64 14.32 -6.69
CA THR A 21 17.19 13.65 -5.46
C THR A 21 17.32 14.66 -4.34
N ALA A 22 16.43 15.66 -4.35
CA ALA A 22 16.11 16.40 -3.15
C ALA A 22 14.84 15.73 -2.62
N HIS A 23 15.00 14.69 -1.80
CA HIS A 23 13.94 14.30 -0.89
C HIS A 23 13.65 15.52 -0.02
N ALA A 24 12.47 16.11 -0.18
CA ALA A 24 11.95 16.94 0.90
C ALA A 24 11.71 16.01 2.11
N ALA A 25 12.11 16.48 3.29
CA ALA A 25 11.77 15.94 4.62
C ALA A 25 12.69 14.90 5.28
N ASP A 26 14.02 14.99 5.10
CA ASP A 26 14.98 14.49 6.11
C ASP A 26 15.22 15.50 7.27
N ALA A 27 14.59 16.68 7.22
CA ALA A 27 14.70 17.65 8.29
C ALA A 27 13.54 17.46 9.28
N ARG A 28 13.80 16.83 10.44
CA ARG A 28 13.19 17.34 11.68
C ARG A 28 13.41 18.84 11.66
N GLY A 29 12.33 19.62 11.57
CA GLY A 29 12.44 21.08 11.58
C GLY A 29 13.19 21.56 12.83
N ALA A 30 13.58 22.83 12.90
CA ALA A 30 14.34 23.39 14.01
C ALA A 30 13.71 23.22 15.42
N ALA A 31 12.51 22.64 15.52
CA ALA A 31 11.79 22.26 16.74
C ALA A 31 11.26 20.81 16.77
N GLY A 32 11.74 19.91 15.89
CA GLY A 32 11.23 18.52 15.81
C GLY A 32 9.92 18.35 15.04
N GLU A 33 9.47 19.39 14.33
CA GLU A 33 8.29 19.34 13.44
C GLU A 33 8.49 18.37 12.28
N VAL A 34 7.40 17.70 11.89
CA VAL A 34 7.29 16.90 10.65
C VAL A 34 6.24 17.51 9.72
N ALA A 35 6.51 17.50 8.41
CA ALA A 35 5.53 17.88 7.39
C ALA A 35 4.53 16.73 7.21
N VAL A 36 3.25 17.06 7.27
CA VAL A 36 2.16 16.07 7.24
C VAL A 36 1.01 16.57 6.39
N ALA A 37 0.27 15.64 5.80
CA ALA A 37 -0.92 15.96 5.03
C ALA A 37 -2.01 16.59 5.92
N SER A 38 -2.71 17.59 5.39
CA SER A 38 -3.98 18.01 6.00
C SER A 38 -5.06 16.98 5.70
N PRO A 39 -6.00 16.69 6.62
CA PRO A 39 -7.04 15.69 6.43
C PRO A 39 -8.18 16.20 5.53
N THR A 40 -7.94 17.27 4.76
CA THR A 40 -8.93 17.88 3.85
C THR A 40 -8.84 17.20 2.49
N PRO A 41 -9.86 16.43 2.06
CA PRO A 41 -9.81 15.75 0.77
C PRO A 41 -9.85 16.77 -0.37
N LEU A 42 -8.97 16.59 -1.35
CA LEU A 42 -8.97 17.37 -2.57
C LEU A 42 -9.79 16.67 -3.66
N PRO A 43 -10.41 17.43 -4.60
CA PRO A 43 -11.12 16.85 -5.73
C PRO A 43 -10.26 15.83 -6.45
N THR A 44 -10.78 14.62 -6.64
CA THR A 44 -10.07 13.49 -7.27
C THR A 44 -11.04 12.71 -8.15
N ALA A 45 -10.57 12.20 -9.29
CA ALA A 45 -11.33 11.26 -10.12
C ALA A 45 -11.85 10.09 -9.27
N GLN A 46 -12.95 9.49 -9.69
CA GLN A 46 -13.66 8.45 -8.94
C GLN A 46 -13.83 7.21 -9.80
N ILE A 47 -13.90 6.03 -9.16
CA ILE A 47 -14.15 4.74 -9.82
C ILE A 47 -15.43 4.08 -9.27
N ASN A 48 -15.90 3.00 -9.89
CA ASN A 48 -17.11 2.27 -9.47
C ASN A 48 -16.84 0.90 -8.80
N GLY A 49 -15.59 0.64 -8.40
CA GLY A 49 -15.17 -0.62 -7.78
C GLY A 49 -14.12 -0.44 -6.69
N VAL A 50 -12.98 -1.14 -6.80
CA VAL A 50 -11.86 -1.08 -5.84
C VAL A 50 -10.54 -0.77 -6.55
N VAL A 51 -9.71 0.05 -5.92
CA VAL A 51 -8.30 0.26 -6.32
C VAL A 51 -7.39 -0.57 -5.42
N TRP A 52 -6.53 -1.37 -6.03
CA TRP A 52 -5.58 -2.24 -5.32
C TRP A 52 -4.19 -1.64 -5.23
N ASP A 53 -3.77 -0.85 -6.21
CA ASP A 53 -2.44 -0.25 -6.24
C ASP A 53 -2.41 1.02 -7.10
N GLN A 54 -1.39 1.84 -6.87
CA GLN A 54 -1.18 3.10 -7.57
C GLN A 54 0.31 3.31 -7.88
N LYS A 55 0.63 4.02 -8.96
CA LYS A 55 1.98 4.49 -9.23
C LYS A 55 1.97 5.95 -9.69
N ILE A 56 2.88 6.74 -9.12
CA ILE A 56 3.07 8.14 -9.49
C ILE A 56 4.26 8.26 -10.45
N VAL A 57 4.05 8.87 -11.61
CA VAL A 57 5.11 9.26 -12.56
C VAL A 57 4.92 10.73 -12.92
N GLY A 58 5.84 11.58 -12.46
CA GLY A 58 5.67 13.02 -12.57
C GLY A 58 4.40 13.49 -11.87
N ASN A 59 3.49 14.13 -12.62
CA ASN A 59 2.19 14.57 -12.10
C ASN A 59 1.06 13.57 -12.33
N THR A 60 1.33 12.43 -12.96
CA THR A 60 0.30 11.44 -13.28
C THR A 60 0.28 10.34 -12.23
N VAL A 61 -0.90 10.09 -11.66
CA VAL A 61 -1.16 8.89 -10.87
C VAL A 61 -1.85 7.88 -11.77
N TYR A 62 -1.27 6.69 -11.89
CA TYR A 62 -1.88 5.53 -12.53
C TYR A 62 -2.46 4.66 -11.43
N ALA A 63 -3.77 4.41 -11.48
CA ALA A 63 -4.49 3.59 -10.49
C ALA A 63 -5.00 2.32 -11.16
N VAL A 64 -4.79 1.19 -10.49
CA VAL A 64 -5.18 -0.13 -10.99
C VAL A 64 -6.00 -0.89 -9.94
N GLY A 65 -6.89 -1.76 -10.39
CA GLY A 65 -7.77 -2.47 -9.48
C GLY A 65 -8.78 -3.37 -10.15
N GLU A 66 -10.00 -3.35 -9.64
CA GLU A 66 -11.17 -4.01 -10.22
C GLU A 66 -12.33 -3.01 -10.32
N PHE A 67 -12.54 -2.46 -11.51
CA PHE A 67 -13.58 -1.47 -11.80
C PHE A 67 -13.83 -1.41 -13.31
N SER A 68 -14.99 -0.88 -13.70
CA SER A 68 -15.44 -0.82 -15.10
C SER A 68 -15.70 0.60 -15.61
N SER A 69 -15.85 1.58 -14.70
CA SER A 69 -15.99 2.99 -15.06
C SER A 69 -15.25 3.91 -14.11
N ALA A 70 -14.90 5.08 -14.63
CA ALA A 70 -14.41 6.22 -13.86
C ALA A 70 -15.23 7.47 -14.18
N ARG A 71 -15.23 8.44 -13.28
CA ARG A 71 -15.91 9.74 -13.48
C ARG A 71 -15.07 10.88 -12.90
N PRO A 72 -15.26 12.12 -13.38
CA PRO A 72 -14.60 13.29 -12.81
C PRO A 72 -14.90 13.49 -11.31
N ALA A 73 -14.05 14.26 -10.64
CA ALA A 73 -14.27 14.69 -9.27
C ALA A 73 -15.63 15.40 -9.11
N GLY A 74 -16.36 15.08 -8.05
CA GLY A 74 -17.67 15.69 -7.75
C GLY A 74 -18.84 15.18 -8.59
N SER A 75 -18.62 14.40 -9.65
CA SER A 75 -19.72 13.76 -10.39
C SER A 75 -20.42 12.70 -9.54
N SER A 76 -21.75 12.67 -9.59
CA SER A 76 -22.56 11.64 -8.93
C SER A 76 -22.37 10.29 -9.61
N ARG A 77 -22.69 9.20 -8.90
CA ARG A 77 -22.72 7.85 -9.50
C ARG A 77 -23.69 7.82 -10.67
N GLY A 78 -23.27 7.26 -11.80
CA GLY A 78 -24.06 7.22 -13.04
C GLY A 78 -23.98 8.49 -13.91
N GLU A 79 -23.30 9.55 -13.45
CA GLU A 79 -23.12 10.79 -14.20
C GLU A 79 -21.68 10.94 -14.70
N ASN A 80 -21.52 11.38 -15.95
CA ASN A 80 -20.21 11.63 -16.59
C ASN A 80 -19.25 10.42 -16.50
N GLU A 81 -19.78 9.20 -16.48
CA GLU A 81 -18.98 7.98 -16.46
C GLU A 81 -18.33 7.74 -17.81
N VAL A 82 -17.04 7.40 -17.78
CA VAL A 82 -16.29 6.91 -18.92
C VAL A 82 -15.81 5.49 -18.64
N PRO A 83 -15.77 4.59 -19.64
CA PRO A 83 -15.27 3.24 -19.45
C PRO A 83 -13.81 3.23 -19.01
N ARG A 84 -13.50 2.43 -17.99
CA ARG A 84 -12.13 2.13 -17.55
C ARG A 84 -12.10 0.67 -17.09
N SER A 85 -11.35 -0.18 -17.79
CA SER A 85 -11.31 -1.61 -17.49
C SER A 85 -10.10 -1.92 -16.62
N ASN A 86 -10.26 -1.72 -15.31
CA ASN A 86 -9.28 -2.02 -14.25
C ASN A 86 -8.04 -1.12 -14.18
N ALA A 87 -7.92 -0.12 -15.05
CA ALA A 87 -6.82 0.83 -15.07
C ALA A 87 -7.32 2.22 -15.47
N MET A 88 -6.82 3.26 -14.81
CA MET A 88 -7.06 4.65 -15.16
C MET A 88 -5.90 5.54 -14.72
N ALA A 89 -5.83 6.78 -15.22
CA ALA A 89 -4.88 7.77 -14.74
C ALA A 89 -5.55 9.11 -14.43
N TYR A 90 -5.02 9.84 -13.45
CA TYR A 90 -5.43 11.21 -13.12
C TYR A 90 -4.22 12.10 -12.85
N ASP A 91 -4.41 13.41 -13.00
CA ASP A 91 -3.39 14.40 -12.62
C ASP A 91 -3.43 14.65 -11.10
N ILE A 92 -2.31 14.46 -10.41
CA ILE A 92 -2.23 14.55 -8.94
C ILE A 92 -2.44 15.98 -8.41
N THR A 93 -2.20 17.00 -9.23
CA THR A 93 -2.29 18.41 -8.82
C THR A 93 -3.74 18.91 -8.87
N THR A 94 -4.49 18.47 -9.89
CA THR A 94 -5.86 18.91 -10.18
C THR A 94 -6.92 17.88 -9.81
N GLY A 95 -6.55 16.60 -9.76
CA GLY A 95 -7.47 15.46 -9.64
C GLY A 95 -8.23 15.13 -10.93
N ALA A 96 -7.87 15.77 -12.05
CA ALA A 96 -8.56 15.58 -13.31
C ALA A 96 -8.30 14.18 -13.87
N LEU A 97 -9.36 13.49 -14.29
CA LEU A 97 -9.29 12.22 -15.01
C LEU A 97 -8.60 12.44 -16.37
N LEU A 98 -7.60 11.61 -16.68
CA LEU A 98 -6.85 11.67 -17.93
C LEU A 98 -7.37 10.64 -18.95
N ASP A 99 -7.09 10.90 -20.23
CA ASP A 99 -7.43 10.01 -21.35
C ASP A 99 -6.38 8.89 -21.52
N TRP A 100 -6.17 8.13 -20.45
CA TRP A 100 -5.34 6.93 -20.43
C TRP A 100 -6.23 5.77 -19.98
N ALA A 101 -6.48 4.83 -20.88
CA ALA A 101 -7.50 3.79 -20.71
C ALA A 101 -7.11 2.44 -21.35
N PRO A 102 -5.97 1.83 -20.95
CA PRO A 102 -5.70 0.44 -21.33
C PRO A 102 -6.79 -0.48 -20.78
N THR A 103 -7.02 -1.60 -21.46
CA THR A 103 -8.09 -2.54 -21.11
C THR A 103 -7.54 -3.90 -20.72
N THR A 104 -8.01 -4.43 -19.60
CA THR A 104 -7.84 -5.84 -19.23
C THR A 104 -9.19 -6.51 -19.01
N ASN A 105 -9.24 -7.84 -19.17
CA ASN A 105 -10.44 -8.64 -18.91
C ASN A 105 -10.49 -9.19 -17.47
N GLY A 106 -9.63 -8.70 -16.59
CA GLY A 106 -9.54 -9.15 -15.21
C GLY A 106 -8.74 -8.16 -14.36
N VAL A 107 -8.90 -8.30 -13.05
CA VAL A 107 -8.26 -7.47 -12.02
C VAL A 107 -6.75 -7.32 -12.22
N ILE A 108 -6.28 -6.11 -11.96
CA ILE A 108 -4.86 -5.75 -11.84
C ILE A 108 -4.62 -5.47 -10.36
N TYR A 109 -3.65 -6.16 -9.77
CA TYR A 109 -3.32 -6.06 -8.35
C TYR A 109 -2.17 -5.11 -8.07
N SER A 110 -1.27 -4.92 -9.02
CA SER A 110 -0.06 -4.12 -8.82
C SER A 110 0.42 -3.45 -10.10
N ILE A 111 1.03 -2.28 -9.94
CA ILE A 111 1.59 -1.46 -11.00
C ILE A 111 2.93 -0.84 -10.57
N ASP A 112 3.94 -0.93 -11.43
CA ASP A 112 5.18 -0.20 -11.24
C ASP A 112 5.73 0.38 -12.55
N ALA A 113 6.56 1.42 -12.46
CA ALA A 113 7.07 2.15 -13.62
C ALA A 113 8.53 1.81 -13.92
N SER A 114 8.89 1.81 -15.22
CA SER A 114 10.29 1.83 -15.62
C SER A 114 10.99 3.06 -15.03
N LYS A 115 12.30 2.95 -14.83
CA LYS A 115 13.13 4.04 -14.28
C LYS A 115 12.99 5.38 -15.01
N ASP A 116 12.70 5.35 -16.31
CA ASP A 116 12.47 6.54 -17.14
C ASP A 116 11.01 6.98 -17.21
N GLY A 117 10.11 6.30 -16.50
CA GLY A 117 8.68 6.59 -16.41
C GLY A 117 7.88 6.29 -17.67
N LYS A 118 8.47 5.67 -18.70
CA LYS A 118 7.79 5.48 -20.00
C LYS A 118 6.97 4.21 -20.09
N THR A 119 7.33 3.18 -19.34
CA THR A 119 6.64 1.88 -19.35
C THR A 119 6.06 1.62 -17.98
N LEU A 120 4.82 1.15 -17.92
CA LEU A 120 4.16 0.67 -16.71
C LEU A 120 4.01 -0.84 -16.82
N TYR A 121 4.49 -1.55 -15.80
CA TYR A 121 4.36 -3.00 -15.65
C TYR A 121 3.14 -3.30 -14.78
N LEU A 122 2.35 -4.27 -15.20
CA LEU A 122 1.06 -4.60 -14.59
C LEU A 122 1.05 -6.07 -14.14
N GLY A 123 0.85 -6.30 -12.84
CA GLY A 123 0.65 -7.62 -12.25
C GLY A 123 -0.83 -7.86 -11.92
N GLY A 124 -1.40 -9.00 -12.31
CA GLY A 124 -2.83 -9.25 -12.11
C GLY A 124 -3.31 -10.67 -12.35
N ASN A 125 -4.63 -10.80 -12.46
CA ASN A 125 -5.33 -12.03 -12.85
C ASN A 125 -6.08 -11.86 -14.19
N PHE A 126 -5.55 -11.05 -15.10
CA PHE A 126 -6.04 -10.89 -16.48
C PHE A 126 -5.40 -11.90 -17.46
N THR A 127 -6.09 -12.18 -18.57
CA THR A 127 -5.57 -13.01 -19.69
C THR A 127 -5.48 -12.23 -21.00
N ARG A 128 -5.99 -11.00 -21.03
CA ARG A 128 -5.88 -10.08 -22.17
C ARG A 128 -5.50 -8.69 -21.68
N LEU A 129 -4.69 -8.01 -22.48
CA LEU A 129 -4.32 -6.60 -22.36
C LEU A 129 -4.46 -5.95 -23.74
N ASN A 130 -5.32 -4.95 -23.87
CA ASN A 130 -5.69 -4.29 -25.13
C ASN A 130 -6.01 -5.31 -26.24
N ASP A 131 -6.92 -6.25 -25.95
CA ASP A 131 -7.38 -7.34 -26.83
C ASP A 131 -6.31 -8.32 -27.32
N LYS A 132 -5.09 -8.28 -26.75
CA LYS A 132 -4.02 -9.24 -27.02
C LYS A 132 -3.83 -10.18 -25.85
N ASP A 133 -3.58 -11.45 -26.14
CA ASP A 133 -3.27 -12.45 -25.13
C ASP A 133 -2.04 -12.01 -24.33
N THR A 134 -2.24 -11.81 -23.03
CA THR A 134 -1.23 -11.39 -22.05
C THR A 134 -1.66 -11.94 -20.71
N PHE A 135 -0.92 -12.91 -20.21
CA PHE A 135 -1.33 -13.67 -19.04
C PHE A 135 -0.61 -13.14 -17.81
N ARG A 136 -1.37 -12.52 -16.90
CA ARG A 136 -1.00 -12.20 -15.51
C ARG A 136 0.08 -11.12 -15.32
N LEU A 137 1.04 -10.99 -16.24
CA LEU A 137 2.07 -9.95 -16.27
C LEU A 137 2.07 -9.27 -17.64
N GLY A 138 1.90 -7.95 -17.65
CA GLY A 138 1.83 -7.15 -18.86
C GLY A 138 2.59 -5.84 -18.72
N ALA A 139 2.72 -5.11 -19.82
CA ALA A 139 3.25 -3.76 -19.82
C ALA A 139 2.51 -2.87 -20.79
N VAL A 140 2.44 -1.57 -20.49
CA VAL A 140 1.87 -0.54 -21.33
C VAL A 140 2.74 0.71 -21.30
N ASN A 141 2.66 1.54 -22.34
CA ASN A 141 3.25 2.87 -22.32
C ASN A 141 2.48 3.77 -21.36
N ALA A 142 3.21 4.55 -20.55
CA ALA A 142 2.64 5.55 -19.65
C ALA A 142 1.91 6.67 -20.40
N SER A 143 2.35 7.04 -21.61
CA SER A 143 1.80 8.18 -22.34
C SER A 143 0.44 7.92 -22.99
N ASP A 144 0.18 6.70 -23.46
CA ASP A 144 -0.99 6.39 -24.30
C ASP A 144 -1.67 5.05 -23.97
N GLY A 145 -1.13 4.27 -23.02
CA GLY A 145 -1.70 2.98 -22.63
C GLY A 145 -1.49 1.87 -23.66
N ASN A 146 -0.71 2.10 -24.72
CA ASN A 146 -0.42 1.08 -25.72
C ASN A 146 0.39 -0.07 -25.12
N ARG A 147 0.01 -1.30 -25.46
CA ARG A 147 0.64 -2.52 -24.94
C ARG A 147 2.10 -2.64 -25.40
N VAL A 148 2.99 -2.92 -24.45
CA VAL A 148 4.37 -3.35 -24.66
C VAL A 148 4.46 -4.86 -24.42
N ASN A 149 5.02 -5.61 -25.37
CA ASN A 149 5.08 -7.07 -25.27
C ASN A 149 6.31 -7.53 -24.47
N LEU A 150 6.09 -8.05 -23.25
CA LEU A 150 7.16 -8.60 -22.42
C LEU A 150 7.57 -10.02 -22.81
N GLY A 151 6.68 -10.82 -23.42
CA GLY A 151 6.93 -12.24 -23.68
C GLY A 151 7.02 -13.11 -22.42
N ILE A 152 6.50 -12.62 -21.29
CA ILE A 152 6.50 -13.31 -20.00
C ILE A 152 5.07 -13.71 -19.63
N SER A 153 4.88 -14.97 -19.25
CA SER A 153 3.56 -15.56 -19.00
C SER A 153 3.59 -16.48 -17.78
N PRO A 154 3.31 -15.95 -16.57
CA PRO A 154 3.02 -16.75 -15.38
C PRO A 154 1.74 -17.57 -15.55
N ASN A 155 1.69 -18.77 -14.98
CA ASN A 155 0.54 -19.66 -15.12
C ASN A 155 -0.65 -19.32 -14.21
N THR A 156 -0.40 -18.57 -13.14
CA THR A 156 -1.44 -18.04 -12.25
C THR A 156 -1.08 -16.60 -11.85
N GLU A 157 -1.94 -15.98 -11.06
CA GLU A 157 -1.89 -14.57 -10.71
C GLU A 157 -0.54 -14.05 -10.20
N VAL A 158 -0.23 -12.84 -10.66
CA VAL A 158 0.82 -11.97 -10.11
C VAL A 158 0.14 -11.00 -9.16
N ARG A 159 0.73 -10.83 -7.98
CA ARG A 159 0.22 -9.98 -6.89
C ARG A 159 0.98 -8.68 -6.77
N ASP A 160 2.28 -8.72 -7.02
CA ASP A 160 3.12 -7.53 -6.91
C ASP A 160 4.24 -7.54 -7.94
N VAL A 161 4.64 -6.36 -8.39
CA VAL A 161 5.73 -6.10 -9.32
C VAL A 161 6.58 -4.93 -8.82
N GLU A 162 7.90 -5.04 -8.94
CA GLU A 162 8.84 -3.98 -8.53
C GLU A 162 10.05 -3.96 -9.48
N VAL A 163 10.36 -2.78 -10.01
CA VAL A 163 11.52 -2.53 -10.86
C VAL A 163 12.74 -2.21 -9.99
N SER A 164 13.87 -2.84 -10.28
CA SER A 164 15.12 -2.58 -9.57
C SER A 164 15.57 -1.12 -9.70
N PRO A 165 16.27 -0.55 -8.70
CA PRO A 165 16.72 0.85 -8.74
C PRO A 165 17.58 1.23 -9.95
N ASP A 166 18.31 0.27 -10.54
CA ASP A 166 19.08 0.46 -11.76
C ASP A 166 18.22 0.43 -13.05
N GLY A 167 16.97 -0.03 -12.96
CA GLY A 167 16.03 -0.18 -14.06
C GLY A 167 16.27 -1.42 -14.93
N SER A 168 17.12 -2.35 -14.51
CA SER A 168 17.54 -3.50 -15.31
C SER A 168 16.67 -4.74 -15.12
N THR A 169 15.96 -4.83 -13.99
CA THR A 169 15.25 -6.04 -13.58
C THR A 169 13.85 -5.71 -13.10
N LEU A 170 12.86 -6.48 -13.54
CA LEU A 170 11.50 -6.46 -13.00
C LEU A 170 11.31 -7.71 -12.15
N TYR A 171 11.20 -7.53 -10.84
CA TYR A 171 10.81 -8.59 -9.92
C TYR A 171 9.29 -8.68 -9.86
N PHE A 172 8.78 -9.90 -9.69
CA PHE A 172 7.34 -10.10 -9.55
C PHE A 172 7.04 -11.30 -8.65
N SER A 173 5.93 -11.19 -7.92
CA SER A 173 5.50 -12.17 -6.94
C SER A 173 4.02 -12.54 -7.10
N GLY A 174 3.58 -13.66 -6.53
CA GLY A 174 2.18 -14.09 -6.59
C GLY A 174 1.94 -15.54 -6.19
N ALA A 175 1.04 -16.20 -6.91
CA ALA A 175 0.65 -17.60 -6.66
C ALA A 175 1.16 -18.58 -7.73
N PHE A 176 1.94 -18.10 -8.70
CA PHE A 176 2.40 -18.92 -9.84
C PHE A 176 3.37 -20.02 -9.42
N THR A 177 3.37 -21.09 -10.20
CA THR A 177 4.30 -22.21 -10.07
C THR A 177 5.18 -22.38 -11.30
N GLN A 178 4.84 -21.68 -12.38
CA GLN A 178 5.59 -21.68 -13.62
C GLN A 178 5.51 -20.31 -14.30
N VAL A 179 6.58 -19.95 -15.01
CA VAL A 179 6.63 -18.81 -15.91
C VAL A 179 7.24 -19.29 -17.23
N ASN A 180 6.55 -19.10 -18.35
CA ASN A 180 6.97 -19.59 -19.68
C ASN A 180 7.33 -21.10 -19.66
N ASN A 181 6.51 -21.93 -19.00
CA ASN A 181 6.72 -23.37 -18.79
C ASN A 181 8.01 -23.74 -18.02
N LYS A 182 8.71 -22.77 -17.41
CA LYS A 182 9.84 -23.02 -16.51
C LYS A 182 9.35 -22.93 -15.07
N ALA A 183 9.82 -23.85 -14.22
CA ALA A 183 9.47 -23.84 -12.80
C ALA A 183 9.95 -22.54 -12.13
N ARG A 184 9.00 -21.82 -11.53
CA ARG A 184 9.21 -20.60 -10.73
C ARG A 184 8.14 -20.58 -9.66
N SER A 185 8.53 -20.71 -8.39
CA SER A 185 7.56 -20.83 -7.30
C SER A 185 7.33 -19.47 -6.65
N ARG A 186 6.26 -18.80 -7.07
CA ARG A 186 5.68 -17.56 -6.49
C ARG A 186 6.52 -16.30 -6.59
N VAL A 187 7.79 -16.40 -6.94
CA VAL A 187 8.69 -15.27 -7.15
C VAL A 187 9.57 -15.55 -8.36
N ALA A 188 9.76 -14.54 -9.19
CA ALA A 188 10.62 -14.57 -10.36
C ALA A 188 11.05 -13.16 -10.75
N ALA A 189 11.96 -13.07 -11.73
CA ALA A 189 12.42 -11.79 -12.26
C ALA A 189 12.58 -11.84 -13.77
N VAL A 190 12.44 -10.69 -14.42
CA VAL A 190 12.66 -10.47 -15.85
C VAL A 190 13.83 -9.52 -16.01
N SER A 191 14.80 -9.86 -16.86
CA SER A 191 15.77 -8.88 -17.32
C SER A 191 15.10 -7.97 -18.34
N LEU A 192 14.98 -6.68 -18.03
CA LEU A 192 14.31 -5.69 -18.88
C LEU A 192 15.09 -5.36 -20.17
N PRO A 193 16.45 -5.31 -20.18
CA PRO A 193 17.21 -5.09 -21.41
C PRO A 193 16.99 -6.17 -22.49
N THR A 194 16.81 -7.43 -22.07
CA THR A 194 16.66 -8.57 -22.98
C THR A 194 15.24 -9.13 -23.04
N LEU A 195 14.32 -8.61 -22.21
CA LEU A 195 12.96 -9.10 -22.02
C LEU A 195 12.90 -10.62 -21.80
N SER A 196 13.82 -11.13 -20.99
CA SER A 196 13.95 -12.58 -20.75
C SER A 196 13.80 -12.92 -19.27
N LEU A 197 13.18 -14.06 -18.98
CA LEU A 197 13.11 -14.61 -17.62
C LEU A 197 14.52 -14.84 -17.07
N ALA A 198 14.83 -14.18 -15.95
CA ALA A 198 16.10 -14.32 -15.25
C ALA A 198 16.19 -15.66 -14.49
N ASP A 199 17.40 -16.06 -14.09
CA ASP A 199 17.67 -17.27 -13.31
C ASP A 199 17.36 -17.13 -11.80
N PHE A 200 16.78 -15.99 -11.40
CA PHE A 200 16.21 -15.78 -10.07
C PHE A 200 15.00 -16.71 -9.84
N ALA A 201 15.20 -17.76 -9.04
CA ALA A 201 14.22 -18.81 -8.81
C ALA A 201 14.19 -19.32 -7.34
N PRO A 202 13.99 -18.44 -6.35
CA PRO A 202 13.81 -18.87 -4.97
C PRO A 202 12.59 -19.79 -4.84
N ARG A 203 12.66 -20.75 -3.91
CA ARG A 203 11.56 -21.70 -3.66
C ARG A 203 10.73 -21.20 -2.49
N VAL A 204 9.55 -20.66 -2.81
CA VAL A 204 8.55 -20.27 -1.81
C VAL A 204 7.36 -21.23 -1.86
N GLY A 205 6.96 -21.75 -0.71
CA GLY A 205 5.95 -22.78 -0.55
C GLY A 205 4.81 -22.36 0.38
N ARG A 206 3.70 -23.10 0.29
CA ARG A 206 2.62 -23.12 1.31
C ARG A 206 2.03 -21.75 1.66
N GLY A 207 1.43 -21.08 0.69
CA GLY A 207 0.74 -19.78 0.84
C GLY A 207 0.97 -18.93 -0.41
N LEU A 208 0.69 -17.63 -0.37
CA LEU A 208 1.00 -16.73 -1.48
C LEU A 208 2.12 -15.75 -1.09
N VAL A 209 2.84 -15.25 -2.09
CA VAL A 209 3.68 -14.05 -1.91
C VAL A 209 2.86 -12.88 -2.38
N ARG A 210 2.46 -12.01 -1.44
CA ARG A 210 1.59 -10.85 -1.67
C ARG A 210 2.36 -9.66 -2.19
N THR A 211 3.58 -9.48 -1.71
CA THR A 211 4.36 -8.26 -1.94
C THR A 211 5.84 -8.57 -2.12
N ILE A 212 6.51 -7.73 -2.90
CA ILE A 212 7.93 -7.79 -3.19
C ILE A 212 8.49 -6.36 -3.24
N THR A 213 9.62 -6.12 -2.59
CA THR A 213 10.33 -4.84 -2.71
C THR A 213 11.83 -5.09 -2.82
N VAL A 214 12.54 -4.17 -3.48
CA VAL A 214 13.98 -4.30 -3.77
C VAL A 214 14.75 -3.32 -2.90
N ALA A 215 15.83 -3.77 -2.27
CA ALA A 215 16.69 -2.90 -1.49
C ALA A 215 17.22 -1.73 -2.35
N PRO A 216 17.45 -0.54 -1.76
CA PRO A 216 17.88 0.64 -2.52
C PRO A 216 19.18 0.47 -3.32
N ASP A 217 20.06 -0.43 -2.88
CA ASP A 217 21.30 -0.78 -3.56
C ASP A 217 21.13 -1.84 -4.68
N GLY A 218 19.93 -2.41 -4.81
CA GLY A 218 19.59 -3.46 -5.75
C GLY A 218 20.15 -4.85 -5.42
N ALA A 219 20.81 -5.02 -4.27
CA ALA A 219 21.51 -6.27 -3.95
C ALA A 219 20.58 -7.37 -3.40
N GLN A 220 19.44 -6.97 -2.83
CA GLN A 220 18.53 -7.86 -2.10
C GLN A 220 17.08 -7.52 -2.42
N VAL A 221 16.22 -8.52 -2.20
CA VAL A 221 14.77 -8.43 -2.39
C VAL A 221 14.10 -8.94 -1.13
N ALA A 222 13.14 -8.20 -0.61
CA ALA A 222 12.26 -8.67 0.45
C ALA A 222 10.95 -9.17 -0.16
N ILE A 223 10.45 -10.28 0.37
CA ILE A 223 9.12 -10.80 0.03
C ILE A 223 8.27 -10.95 1.28
N GLY A 224 6.98 -10.65 1.13
CA GLY A 224 5.96 -10.75 2.19
C GLY A 224 4.72 -11.48 1.69
N GLY A 225 4.00 -12.14 2.59
CA GLY A 225 2.76 -12.80 2.24
C GLY A 225 2.32 -13.81 3.28
N SER A 226 1.46 -14.74 2.86
CA SER A 226 0.92 -15.80 3.72
C SER A 226 1.74 -17.10 3.67
N PHE A 227 2.82 -17.12 2.88
CA PHE A 227 3.66 -18.29 2.71
C PHE A 227 4.24 -18.77 4.04
N SER A 228 4.34 -20.09 4.19
CA SER A 228 4.86 -20.74 5.40
C SER A 228 6.17 -21.53 5.18
N ASP A 229 6.75 -21.43 3.99
CA ASP A 229 8.01 -22.09 3.65
C ASP A 229 8.80 -21.26 2.64
N VAL A 230 10.10 -21.08 2.87
CA VAL A 230 10.99 -20.36 1.97
C VAL A 230 12.42 -20.87 2.08
N GLY A 231 12.99 -21.33 0.97
CA GLY A 231 14.38 -21.85 0.94
C GLY A 231 14.68 -22.96 1.95
N GLY A 232 13.66 -23.74 2.36
CA GLY A 232 13.77 -24.79 3.39
C GLY A 232 13.59 -24.31 4.83
N SER A 233 13.39 -23.01 5.05
CA SER A 233 13.01 -22.43 6.35
C SER A 233 11.49 -22.45 6.53
N SER A 234 11.04 -22.87 7.71
CA SER A 234 9.64 -22.83 8.14
C SER A 234 9.38 -21.78 9.22
N ASN A 235 10.18 -20.71 9.28
CA ASN A 235 9.98 -19.55 10.18
C ASN A 235 9.59 -18.32 9.33
N PRO A 236 8.32 -18.20 8.89
CA PRO A 236 7.98 -17.45 7.69
C PRO A 236 6.99 -16.31 7.96
N GLY A 237 6.64 -15.60 6.90
CA GLY A 237 5.85 -14.35 6.90
C GLY A 237 6.57 -13.27 6.11
N MET A 238 7.90 -13.23 6.24
CA MET A 238 8.82 -12.46 5.38
C MET A 238 10.07 -13.26 5.05
N ALA A 239 10.75 -12.88 3.97
CA ALA A 239 12.09 -13.36 3.68
C ALA A 239 12.90 -12.30 2.93
N ILE A 240 14.19 -12.24 3.22
CA ILE A 240 15.17 -11.47 2.46
C ILE A 240 15.92 -12.44 1.54
N ILE A 241 16.06 -12.08 0.27
CA ILE A 241 16.61 -12.94 -0.77
C ILE A 241 17.69 -12.15 -1.52
N GLY A 242 18.90 -12.70 -1.63
CA GLY A 242 19.94 -12.11 -2.47
C GLY A 242 19.60 -12.18 -3.95
N SER A 243 20.23 -11.36 -4.78
CA SER A 243 20.04 -11.40 -6.25
C SER A 243 20.32 -12.77 -6.89
N ASP A 244 21.07 -13.64 -6.22
CA ASP A 244 21.34 -15.04 -6.60
C ASP A 244 20.17 -16.01 -6.27
N GLY A 245 19.10 -15.54 -5.64
CA GLY A 245 17.96 -16.36 -5.21
C GLY A 245 18.16 -17.07 -3.87
N THR A 246 19.25 -16.81 -3.14
CA THR A 246 19.50 -17.40 -1.82
C THR A 246 18.79 -16.63 -0.71
N VAL A 247 18.14 -17.35 0.20
CA VAL A 247 17.51 -16.76 1.39
C VAL A 247 18.60 -16.30 2.36
N LYS A 248 18.51 -15.04 2.81
CA LYS A 248 19.40 -14.46 3.81
C LYS A 248 18.80 -14.60 5.21
N SER A 249 19.68 -14.63 6.21
CA SER A 249 19.26 -14.57 7.61
C SER A 249 18.72 -13.17 7.92
N THR A 250 17.69 -13.11 8.75
CA THR A 250 17.06 -11.86 9.20
C THR A 250 16.44 -12.07 10.57
N ASN A 251 16.54 -11.06 11.43
CA ASN A 251 15.96 -11.08 12.77
C ASN A 251 14.46 -10.75 12.77
N ILE A 252 13.89 -10.30 11.65
CA ILE A 252 12.51 -9.78 11.63
C ILE A 252 11.48 -10.85 12.00
N ASN A 253 11.67 -12.08 11.51
CA ASN A 253 10.83 -13.24 11.85
C ASN A 253 11.10 -13.77 13.27
N SER A 254 11.86 -13.08 14.12
CA SER A 254 11.90 -13.35 15.56
C SER A 254 10.82 -12.56 16.32
N VAL A 255 10.33 -11.48 15.74
CA VAL A 255 9.34 -10.57 16.33
C VAL A 255 8.01 -10.61 15.58
N ILE A 256 8.03 -10.47 14.25
CA ILE A 256 6.83 -10.39 13.41
C ILE A 256 6.71 -11.68 12.58
N ARG A 257 5.63 -12.42 12.76
CA ARG A 257 5.34 -13.68 12.05
C ARG A 257 3.88 -13.74 11.63
N ASN A 258 3.62 -13.20 10.44
CA ASN A 258 2.29 -13.25 9.83
C ASN A 258 2.33 -14.20 8.64
N SER A 259 1.82 -15.40 8.83
CA SER A 259 1.72 -16.42 7.79
C SER A 259 0.50 -17.29 8.03
N GLY A 260 0.06 -18.03 7.02
CA GLY A 260 -1.09 -18.91 7.13
C GLY A 260 -2.31 -18.41 6.36
N THR A 261 -3.46 -19.01 6.64
CA THR A 261 -4.71 -18.73 5.93
C THR A 261 -5.25 -17.34 6.25
N TYR A 262 -5.13 -16.91 7.51
CA TYR A 262 -5.77 -15.70 8.02
C TYR A 262 -4.77 -14.66 8.55
N ALA A 263 -3.51 -14.73 8.12
CA ALA A 263 -2.51 -13.71 8.39
C ALA A 263 -1.49 -13.60 7.24
N ALA A 264 -1.04 -12.39 6.97
CA ALA A 264 0.07 -12.16 6.06
C ALA A 264 0.75 -10.82 6.34
N ILE A 265 1.98 -10.69 5.85
CA ILE A 265 2.49 -9.38 5.48
C ILE A 265 1.85 -8.98 4.16
N PHE A 266 1.11 -7.87 4.18
CA PHE A 266 0.27 -7.44 3.06
C PHE A 266 1.06 -6.61 2.06
N SER A 267 1.83 -5.64 2.57
CA SER A 267 2.67 -4.73 1.76
C SER A 267 4.06 -4.61 2.37
N LEU A 268 5.06 -4.50 1.48
CA LEU A 268 6.43 -4.12 1.78
C LEU A 268 6.84 -2.98 0.86
N LYS A 269 7.50 -1.97 1.42
CA LYS A 269 8.13 -0.89 0.65
C LYS A 269 9.53 -0.65 1.19
N SER A 270 10.34 0.08 0.44
CA SER A 270 11.68 0.43 0.91
C SER A 270 12.17 1.77 0.41
N ASP A 271 13.04 2.35 1.21
CA ASP A 271 13.81 3.55 0.89
C ASP A 271 15.21 3.42 1.52
N ASN A 272 15.97 4.51 1.48
CA ASN A 272 17.31 4.57 2.06
C ASN A 272 17.36 4.42 3.60
N GLN A 273 16.23 4.54 4.30
CA GLN A 273 16.14 4.39 5.75
C GLN A 273 15.86 2.95 6.17
N GLY A 274 15.12 2.16 5.37
CA GLY A 274 14.84 0.79 5.75
C GLY A 274 13.83 0.03 4.90
N LEU A 275 13.43 -1.13 5.43
CA LEU A 275 12.35 -1.97 4.94
C LEU A 275 11.10 -1.68 5.75
N TYR A 276 10.04 -1.25 5.10
CA TYR A 276 8.74 -0.96 5.70
C TYR A 276 7.79 -2.10 5.41
N GLY A 277 6.85 -2.36 6.31
CA GLY A 277 5.78 -3.29 6.03
C GLY A 277 4.51 -3.03 6.81
N ALA A 278 3.40 -3.54 6.26
CA ALA A 278 2.09 -3.59 6.89
C ALA A 278 1.60 -5.04 6.98
N ALA A 279 0.87 -5.34 8.06
CA ALA A 279 0.40 -6.69 8.34
C ALA A 279 -1.07 -6.72 8.77
N TYR A 280 -1.70 -7.85 8.48
CA TYR A 280 -3.03 -8.21 8.97
C TYR A 280 -2.98 -9.56 9.70
N SER A 281 -3.85 -9.77 10.69
CA SER A 281 -3.76 -10.97 11.52
C SER A 281 -5.05 -11.38 12.23
N GLN A 282 -5.55 -12.57 11.89
CA GLN A 282 -6.47 -13.33 12.78
C GLN A 282 -5.82 -14.58 13.39
N GLU A 283 -4.61 -14.94 12.95
CA GLU A 283 -3.84 -16.07 13.48
C GLU A 283 -2.31 -15.82 13.50
N GLY A 284 -1.87 -14.68 12.96
CA GLY A 284 -0.47 -14.24 13.02
C GLY A 284 -0.18 -13.50 14.32
N THR A 285 0.96 -12.83 14.37
CA THR A 285 1.40 -12.17 15.60
C THR A 285 1.12 -10.67 15.64
N PHE A 286 1.02 -10.01 14.48
CA PHE A 286 1.09 -8.56 14.38
C PHE A 286 -0.02 -7.95 13.51
N GLU A 287 -0.61 -6.85 13.97
CA GLU A 287 -1.39 -5.92 13.16
C GLU A 287 -0.76 -4.54 13.29
N GLY A 288 -0.75 -3.78 12.19
CA GLY A 288 -0.08 -2.50 12.14
C GLY A 288 1.06 -2.46 11.13
N MET A 289 2.01 -1.55 11.37
CA MET A 289 3.14 -1.31 10.47
C MET A 289 4.48 -1.36 11.21
N PHE A 290 5.56 -1.50 10.47
CA PHE A 290 6.92 -1.47 11.02
C PHE A 290 7.91 -0.87 10.02
N ARG A 291 9.08 -0.47 10.54
CA ARG A 291 10.31 -0.30 9.77
C ARG A 291 11.41 -1.15 10.38
N ALA A 292 12.17 -1.83 9.54
CA ALA A 292 13.28 -2.68 9.93
C ALA A 292 14.55 -2.36 9.15
N ASN A 293 15.70 -2.65 9.77
CA ASN A 293 16.98 -2.59 9.10
C ASN A 293 17.07 -3.69 8.03
N TRP A 294 17.41 -3.30 6.80
CA TRP A 294 17.53 -4.22 5.66
C TRP A 294 18.56 -5.35 5.87
N SER A 295 19.67 -5.06 6.56
CA SER A 295 20.78 -6.01 6.68
C SER A 295 20.60 -6.98 7.85
N THR A 296 20.13 -6.49 9.00
CA THR A 296 19.98 -7.31 10.21
C THR A 296 18.57 -7.85 10.39
N GLY A 297 17.55 -7.13 9.91
CA GLY A 297 16.15 -7.39 10.20
C GLY A 297 15.70 -6.91 11.58
N ASP A 298 16.54 -6.19 12.32
CA ASP A 298 16.14 -5.57 13.59
C ASP A 298 15.12 -4.48 13.32
N LEU A 299 14.11 -4.37 14.20
CA LEU A 299 13.11 -3.31 14.11
C LEU A 299 13.73 -1.97 14.49
N ASP A 300 13.58 -0.98 13.61
CA ASP A 300 13.84 0.41 13.95
C ASP A 300 12.70 0.97 14.80
N TYR A 301 11.46 0.64 14.40
CA TYR A 301 10.23 0.92 15.12
C TYR A 301 9.05 0.09 14.59
N MET A 302 8.02 -0.03 15.41
CA MET A 302 6.70 -0.53 15.01
C MET A 302 5.60 0.39 15.53
N ALA A 303 4.47 0.39 14.84
CA ALA A 303 3.21 0.94 15.33
C ALA A 303 2.33 -0.25 15.67
N ASP A 304 2.36 -0.65 16.94
CA ASP A 304 1.47 -1.67 17.49
C ASP A 304 0.09 -1.05 17.66
N CYS A 305 -0.65 -1.02 16.56
CA CYS A 305 -2.01 -0.52 16.47
C CYS A 305 -2.90 -1.67 16.01
N HIS A 306 -3.83 -2.10 16.85
CA HIS A 306 -4.79 -3.14 16.55
C HIS A 306 -5.72 -2.70 15.42
N GLY A 307 -6.01 -3.64 14.53
CA GLY A 307 -6.64 -3.50 13.23
C GLY A 307 -5.62 -3.65 12.08
N ASP A 308 -5.85 -4.62 11.21
CA ASP A 308 -5.15 -4.81 9.92
C ASP A 308 -4.64 -3.52 9.25
N SER A 309 -3.41 -3.60 8.78
CA SER A 309 -2.83 -2.62 7.87
C SER A 309 -2.55 -3.28 6.53
N TYR A 310 -2.84 -2.55 5.46
CA TYR A 310 -2.80 -3.07 4.10
C TYR A 310 -1.63 -2.50 3.31
N ASP A 311 -1.33 -1.21 3.45
CA ASP A 311 -0.25 -0.58 2.68
C ASP A 311 0.44 0.52 3.47
N VAL A 312 1.70 0.79 3.11
CA VAL A 312 2.56 1.78 3.77
C VAL A 312 3.24 2.65 2.72
N HIS A 313 3.39 3.94 3.00
CA HIS A 313 4.14 4.86 2.15
C HIS A 313 5.06 5.74 3.02
N PRO A 314 6.40 5.52 2.98
CA PRO A 314 7.35 6.40 3.64
C PRO A 314 7.48 7.73 2.87
N ALA A 315 7.33 8.85 3.57
CA ALA A 315 7.37 10.21 3.03
C ALA A 315 8.22 11.11 3.92
N GLY A 316 9.55 10.93 3.86
CA GLY A 316 10.49 11.67 4.70
C GLY A 316 10.26 11.40 6.18
N GLY A 317 9.95 12.43 6.97
CA GLY A 317 9.71 12.32 8.41
C GLY A 317 8.39 11.63 8.83
N VAL A 318 7.56 11.19 7.88
CA VAL A 318 6.25 10.58 8.13
C VAL A 318 6.11 9.25 7.37
N THR A 319 5.40 8.28 7.94
CA THR A 319 4.94 7.07 7.26
C THR A 319 3.41 7.08 7.22
N TYR A 320 2.83 7.09 6.02
CA TYR A 320 1.38 6.99 5.83
C TYR A 320 0.96 5.54 5.68
N VAL A 321 -0.23 5.20 6.19
CA VAL A 321 -0.73 3.82 6.22
C VAL A 321 -2.19 3.77 5.79
N ALA A 322 -2.51 2.79 4.95
CA ALA A 322 -3.88 2.36 4.63
C ALA A 322 -4.21 1.12 5.49
N GLY A 323 -5.41 1.08 6.08
CA GLY A 323 -5.77 0.02 7.01
C GLY A 323 -7.15 0.20 7.64
N HIS A 324 -7.37 -0.47 8.76
CA HIS A 324 -8.51 -0.22 9.65
C HIS A 324 -8.15 -0.23 11.15
N PRO A 325 -7.05 0.40 11.61
CA PRO A 325 -6.71 0.46 13.01
C PRO A 325 -7.83 1.09 13.87
N HIS A 326 -8.08 0.51 15.03
CA HIS A 326 -9.08 0.95 16.01
C HIS A 326 -8.50 1.16 17.42
N ASP A 327 -7.28 0.69 17.69
CA ASP A 327 -6.61 0.92 18.98
C ASP A 327 -5.09 1.06 18.80
N CYS A 328 -4.54 2.22 19.12
CA CYS A 328 -3.11 2.52 19.13
C CYS A 328 -2.59 2.82 20.55
N SER A 329 -3.32 2.43 21.60
CA SER A 329 -2.96 2.76 22.99
C SER A 329 -1.61 2.17 23.40
N ASN A 330 -1.22 1.03 22.83
CA ASN A 330 0.10 0.39 23.01
C ASN A 330 1.29 1.28 22.61
N ILE A 331 1.07 2.33 21.81
CA ILE A 331 2.11 3.31 21.45
C ILE A 331 1.78 4.73 21.94
N GLY A 332 0.92 4.86 22.95
CA GLY A 332 0.47 6.15 23.48
C GLY A 332 -0.50 6.90 22.57
N GLY A 333 -1.13 6.20 21.62
CA GLY A 333 -2.12 6.74 20.70
C GLY A 333 -3.54 6.73 21.25
N PHE A 334 -4.52 6.79 20.35
CA PHE A 334 -5.93 6.66 20.71
C PHE A 334 -6.25 5.22 21.13
N SER A 335 -7.22 5.05 22.02
CA SER A 335 -7.75 3.74 22.40
C SER A 335 -8.99 3.39 21.58
N ASP A 336 -9.40 2.12 21.65
CA ASP A 336 -10.71 1.71 21.19
C ASP A 336 -11.85 2.48 21.90
N THR A 337 -12.99 2.58 21.25
CA THR A 337 -14.18 3.29 21.75
C THR A 337 -15.38 2.35 21.84
N ALA A 338 -16.46 2.80 22.50
CA ALA A 338 -17.73 2.07 22.53
C ALA A 338 -18.85 2.96 21.94
N PRO A 339 -19.37 2.67 20.72
CA PRO A 339 -18.94 1.61 19.78
C PRO A 339 -17.54 1.87 19.20
N SER A 340 -16.90 0.83 18.65
CA SER A 340 -15.53 0.93 18.10
C SER A 340 -15.45 1.92 16.94
N SER A 341 -14.39 2.73 16.94
CA SER A 341 -14.07 3.70 15.89
C SER A 341 -12.87 3.19 15.10
N TYR A 342 -13.03 3.10 13.77
CA TYR A 342 -11.97 2.66 12.87
C TYR A 342 -11.40 3.83 12.10
N TYR A 343 -10.08 3.83 11.93
CA TYR A 343 -9.37 4.82 11.12
C TYR A 343 -8.86 4.14 9.85
N ASN A 344 -9.23 4.66 8.68
CA ASN A 344 -8.80 4.07 7.41
C ASN A 344 -7.61 4.77 6.76
N ALA A 345 -7.06 5.78 7.41
CA ALA A 345 -5.79 6.36 7.03
C ALA A 345 -5.17 6.96 8.28
N LEU A 346 -3.92 6.57 8.55
CA LEU A 346 -3.12 7.13 9.63
C LEU A 346 -1.77 7.54 9.11
N ALA A 347 -1.12 8.43 9.86
CA ALA A 347 0.25 8.84 9.65
C ALA A 347 1.03 8.64 10.96
N TYR A 348 2.26 8.15 10.85
CA TYR A 348 3.16 7.94 11.98
C TYR A 348 4.46 8.71 11.77
N VAL A 349 5.16 9.04 12.84
CA VAL A 349 6.55 9.53 12.73
C VAL A 349 7.40 8.45 12.06
N ASN A 350 8.17 8.80 11.03
CA ASN A 350 9.13 7.89 10.40
C ASN A 350 10.40 7.80 11.27
N GLY A 351 10.27 7.22 12.45
CA GLY A 351 11.36 7.09 13.40
C GLY A 351 10.88 6.64 14.77
N ARG A 352 11.82 6.14 15.57
CA ARG A 352 11.57 5.75 16.96
C ARG A 352 11.30 6.98 17.81
N THR A 353 10.22 6.94 18.56
CA THR A 353 9.80 7.98 19.52
C THR A 353 9.55 7.44 20.92
N GLY A 354 9.57 6.11 21.10
CA GLY A 354 9.44 5.49 22.42
C GLY A 354 9.64 3.98 22.40
N THR A 355 8.95 3.31 23.32
CA THR A 355 8.84 1.86 23.42
C THR A 355 7.39 1.45 23.48
N VAL A 356 7.05 0.32 22.87
CA VAL A 356 5.71 -0.26 22.94
C VAL A 356 5.39 -0.55 24.39
N GLN A 357 4.19 -0.15 24.82
CA GLN A 357 3.64 -0.40 26.13
C GLN A 357 3.03 -1.80 26.20
N ARG A 358 2.80 -2.28 27.43
CA ARG A 358 2.20 -3.59 27.68
C ARG A 358 0.81 -3.69 27.04
N ASN A 359 0.61 -4.74 26.25
CA ASN A 359 -0.71 -5.05 25.73
C ASN A 359 -1.64 -5.56 26.85
N HIS A 360 -2.86 -5.04 26.88
CA HIS A 360 -3.92 -5.46 27.81
C HIS A 360 -5.12 -6.11 27.11
N VAL A 361 -5.15 -6.13 25.77
CA VAL A 361 -6.23 -6.70 24.97
C VAL A 361 -5.97 -8.18 24.72
N ARG A 362 -6.92 -9.03 25.13
CA ARG A 362 -6.82 -10.48 24.95
C ARG A 362 -6.86 -10.84 23.46
N GLY A 363 -5.95 -11.71 23.04
CA GLY A 363 -5.86 -12.20 21.65
C GLY A 363 -4.74 -11.54 20.85
N TYR A 364 -4.25 -10.39 21.30
CA TYR A 364 -3.11 -9.70 20.72
C TYR A 364 -1.79 -10.08 21.40
N THR A 365 -0.72 -10.10 20.62
CA THR A 365 0.65 -10.34 21.12
C THR A 365 1.10 -9.14 21.96
N ASP A 366 1.81 -9.40 23.07
CA ASP A 366 2.44 -8.33 23.85
C ASP A 366 3.82 -8.00 23.25
N TYR A 367 3.92 -6.82 22.65
CA TYR A 367 5.15 -6.30 22.04
C TYR A 367 5.92 -5.36 22.97
N SER A 368 5.61 -5.32 24.26
CA SER A 368 6.24 -4.39 25.20
C SER A 368 7.78 -4.42 25.15
N GLY A 369 8.37 -3.22 25.18
CA GLY A 369 9.81 -3.02 25.08
C GLY A 369 10.37 -3.00 23.66
N GLN A 370 9.60 -3.39 22.64
CA GLN A 370 9.98 -3.14 21.24
C GLN A 370 10.03 -1.63 20.95
N PRO A 371 10.86 -1.17 19.99
CA PRO A 371 10.88 0.22 19.58
C PRO A 371 9.53 0.68 19.03
N ALA A 372 8.97 1.77 19.55
CA ALA A 372 7.70 2.34 19.09
C ALA A 372 7.89 3.63 18.29
N THR A 373 6.96 3.88 17.37
CA THR A 373 6.70 5.20 16.78
C THR A 373 5.46 5.86 17.42
N THR A 374 5.17 7.10 17.04
CA THR A 374 4.00 7.87 17.49
C THR A 374 3.04 8.09 16.33
N ALA A 375 1.75 7.81 16.56
CA ALA A 375 0.68 8.17 15.64
C ALA A 375 0.44 9.69 15.66
N LEU A 376 0.48 10.31 14.49
CA LEU A 376 0.18 11.72 14.31
C LEU A 376 -1.32 11.97 14.51
N GLN A 377 -1.65 13.12 15.09
CA GLN A 377 -3.01 13.49 15.47
C GLN A 377 -3.71 14.30 14.36
N SER A 378 -2.95 15.06 13.57
CA SER A 378 -3.49 15.98 12.59
C SER A 378 -4.03 15.32 11.32
N PHE A 379 -3.58 14.11 10.97
CA PHE A 379 -4.01 13.39 9.77
C PHE A 379 -4.90 12.19 10.12
N ARG A 380 -6.22 12.43 10.20
CA ARG A 380 -7.26 11.41 10.43
C ARG A 380 -8.53 11.69 9.61
N PRO A 381 -8.45 11.64 8.26
CA PRO A 381 -9.63 11.78 7.44
C PRO A 381 -10.62 10.64 7.72
N ASN A 382 -11.92 10.97 7.75
CA ASN A 382 -12.98 9.99 7.98
C ASN A 382 -13.45 9.42 6.64
N PHE A 383 -13.30 8.11 6.45
CA PHE A 383 -13.79 7.43 5.26
C PHE A 383 -15.18 6.82 5.50
N ILE A 384 -15.99 6.79 4.45
CA ILE A 384 -17.21 5.99 4.41
C ILE A 384 -16.85 4.67 3.71
N VAL A 385 -16.84 3.61 4.50
CA VAL A 385 -16.53 2.24 4.09
C VAL A 385 -17.40 1.80 2.91
N GLY A 386 -16.77 1.12 1.96
CA GLY A 386 -17.46 0.50 0.82
C GLY A 386 -17.72 -0.98 1.05
N SER A 387 -18.44 -1.59 0.10
CA SER A 387 -18.80 -3.01 0.17
C SER A 387 -18.49 -3.77 -1.12
N TYR A 388 -17.69 -3.19 -2.02
CA TYR A 388 -17.43 -3.76 -3.34
C TYR A 388 -16.78 -5.14 -3.24
N THR A 389 -15.81 -5.30 -2.34
CA THR A 389 -15.10 -6.56 -2.11
C THR A 389 -15.86 -7.52 -1.19
N GLY A 390 -16.88 -7.03 -0.49
CA GLY A 390 -17.56 -7.74 0.60
C GLY A 390 -16.80 -7.75 1.94
N MET A 391 -15.60 -7.16 2.00
CA MET A 391 -14.75 -7.13 3.21
C MET A 391 -15.14 -6.03 4.19
N GLY A 392 -15.85 -4.99 3.73
CA GLY A 392 -16.18 -3.84 4.55
C GLY A 392 -14.96 -2.99 4.91
N GLN A 393 -14.04 -2.81 3.96
CA GLN A 393 -12.86 -1.95 4.13
C GLN A 393 -13.04 -0.61 3.42
N ALA A 394 -12.16 0.36 3.71
CA ALA A 394 -12.18 1.65 3.02
C ALA A 394 -10.98 1.79 2.09
N THR A 395 -9.78 1.93 2.64
CA THR A 395 -8.53 2.09 1.88
C THR A 395 -7.78 0.78 1.80
N TRP A 396 -7.09 0.56 0.68
CA TRP A 396 -6.29 -0.63 0.41
C TRP A 396 -4.85 -0.29 0.00
N THR A 397 -4.63 0.88 -0.60
CA THR A 397 -3.31 1.36 -1.04
C THR A 397 -3.10 2.81 -0.65
N VAL A 398 -1.84 3.16 -0.36
CA VAL A 398 -1.38 4.53 -0.13
C VAL A 398 -0.09 4.78 -0.92
N GLU A 399 -0.05 5.90 -1.63
CA GLU A 399 1.14 6.36 -2.35
C GLU A 399 1.31 7.86 -2.19
N GLY A 400 2.45 8.42 -2.61
CA GLY A 400 2.69 9.84 -2.43
C GLY A 400 3.94 10.37 -3.10
N ASN A 401 4.06 11.70 -3.03
CA ASN A 401 5.26 12.46 -3.35
C ASN A 401 5.40 13.60 -2.33
N ASP A 402 6.39 14.46 -2.52
CA ASP A 402 6.70 15.57 -1.60
C ASP A 402 5.55 16.57 -1.35
N LYS A 403 4.48 16.54 -2.15
CA LYS A 403 3.36 17.49 -2.07
C LYS A 403 2.02 16.83 -1.78
N TYR A 404 1.86 15.56 -2.07
CA TYR A 404 0.57 14.88 -1.99
C TYR A 404 0.73 13.45 -1.48
N VAL A 405 -0.24 13.03 -0.68
CA VAL A 405 -0.50 11.61 -0.40
C VAL A 405 -1.84 11.23 -1.03
N VAL A 406 -1.90 10.06 -1.62
CA VAL A 406 -3.07 9.53 -2.34
C VAL A 406 -3.47 8.18 -1.76
N TYR A 407 -4.77 7.98 -1.60
CA TYR A 407 -5.36 6.75 -1.10
C TYR A 407 -6.30 6.15 -2.13
N GLY A 408 -6.18 4.84 -2.33
CA GLY A 408 -7.05 4.04 -3.18
C GLY A 408 -7.74 2.95 -2.37
N GLY A 409 -8.96 2.59 -2.74
CA GLY A 409 -9.67 1.47 -2.13
C GLY A 409 -11.10 1.33 -2.63
N GLU A 410 -12.00 0.87 -1.77
CA GLU A 410 -13.42 0.64 -2.09
C GLU A 410 -14.38 1.66 -1.45
N PHE A 411 -13.85 2.60 -0.66
CA PHE A 411 -14.62 3.64 0.02
C PHE A 411 -15.55 4.44 -0.92
N ILE A 412 -16.65 4.94 -0.38
CA ILE A 412 -17.68 5.69 -1.14
C ILE A 412 -17.74 7.18 -0.76
N GLY A 413 -17.01 7.59 0.27
CA GLY A 413 -16.92 8.99 0.67
C GLY A 413 -15.77 9.27 1.63
N VAL A 414 -15.45 10.56 1.75
CA VAL A 414 -14.42 11.09 2.65
C VAL A 414 -14.94 12.36 3.31
N ASN A 415 -14.79 12.49 4.63
CA ASN A 415 -15.28 13.58 5.45
C ASN A 415 -16.75 13.95 5.15
N LYS A 416 -17.61 12.92 5.11
CA LYS A 416 -19.06 13.00 4.83
C LYS A 416 -19.43 13.50 3.42
N LYS A 417 -18.46 13.60 2.50
CA LYS A 417 -18.70 13.96 1.10
C LYS A 417 -18.50 12.76 0.19
N GLY A 418 -19.32 12.66 -0.86
CA GLY A 418 -19.17 11.63 -1.88
C GLY A 418 -17.83 11.76 -2.60
N GLN A 419 -17.03 10.70 -2.54
CA GLN A 419 -15.73 10.56 -3.17
C GLN A 419 -15.42 9.07 -3.19
N GLN A 420 -15.49 8.43 -4.36
CA GLN A 420 -15.43 6.98 -4.45
C GLN A 420 -14.08 6.47 -4.94
N GLY A 421 -13.46 5.59 -4.15
CA GLY A 421 -12.33 4.73 -4.50
C GLY A 421 -10.96 5.39 -4.65
N LEU A 422 -10.89 6.71 -4.86
CA LEU A 422 -9.63 7.47 -4.96
C LEU A 422 -9.76 8.82 -4.25
N VAL A 423 -8.72 9.25 -3.53
CA VAL A 423 -8.67 10.57 -2.90
C VAL A 423 -7.21 11.01 -2.75
N ARG A 424 -6.97 12.33 -2.80
CA ARG A 424 -5.66 12.92 -2.54
C ARG A 424 -5.74 14.00 -1.45
N PHE A 425 -4.66 14.15 -0.71
CA PHE A 425 -4.48 15.15 0.34
C PHE A 425 -3.17 15.90 0.11
N ALA A 426 -3.14 17.20 0.41
CA ALA A 426 -1.93 18.00 0.31
C ALA A 426 -1.06 17.85 1.56
N ILE A 427 0.24 17.72 1.38
CA ILE A 427 1.27 17.83 2.44
C ILE A 427 1.54 19.32 2.66
N ASP A 428 0.64 19.96 3.41
CA ASP A 428 0.62 21.40 3.66
C ASP A 428 0.45 21.78 5.14
N SER A 429 0.47 20.78 6.02
CA SER A 429 0.43 20.96 7.47
C SER A 429 1.76 20.57 8.11
N LYS A 430 1.88 20.91 9.39
CA LYS A 430 2.99 20.51 10.25
C LYS A 430 2.48 20.04 11.59
N GLU A 431 3.16 19.07 12.16
CA GLU A 431 2.90 18.59 13.51
C GLU A 431 4.22 18.48 14.28
N VAL A 432 4.21 18.91 15.54
CA VAL A 432 5.25 18.54 16.49
C VAL A 432 4.77 17.26 17.17
N PRO A 433 5.39 16.10 16.89
CA PRO A 433 4.98 14.87 17.55
C PRO A 433 5.16 15.02 19.06
N PRO A 434 4.24 14.47 19.88
CA PRO A 434 4.47 14.33 21.30
C PRO A 434 5.85 13.69 21.52
N GLN A 435 6.75 14.40 22.21
CA GLN A 435 8.00 13.78 22.64
C GLN A 435 7.60 12.73 23.66
N GLY A 436 7.88 11.46 23.38
CA GLY A 436 7.74 10.41 24.39
C GLY A 436 8.53 10.86 25.61
N GLU A 437 7.89 10.86 26.78
CA GLU A 437 8.59 11.11 28.04
C GLU A 437 9.78 10.15 28.07
N GLY A 438 10.99 10.71 27.97
CA GLY A 438 12.19 9.97 28.32
C GLY A 438 12.03 9.47 29.75
N ASP A 439 12.66 8.34 30.05
CA ASP A 439 12.63 7.65 31.33
C ASP A 439 12.94 8.55 32.55
N ASP A 440 12.00 9.39 32.97
CA ASP A 440 12.08 10.20 34.18
C ASP A 440 11.04 9.68 35.16
N ASN A 441 11.53 8.84 36.09
CA ASN A 441 10.77 8.36 37.23
C ASN A 441 10.14 9.53 38.02
N GLY A 442 8.81 9.60 37.99
CA GLY A 442 7.99 10.05 39.12
C GLY A 442 7.46 11.48 39.03
N GLY A 443 6.13 11.60 38.84
CA GLY A 443 5.41 12.83 39.18
C GLY A 443 4.11 13.04 38.42
N GLN A 444 3.01 12.71 39.10
CA GLN A 444 1.61 13.11 38.92
C GLN A 444 1.23 14.15 37.83
N ASP A 445 0.16 13.78 37.12
CA ASP A 445 -0.93 14.59 36.53
C ASP A 445 -0.59 15.74 35.58
N ASN A 446 -1.24 15.72 34.39
CA ASN A 446 -2.21 16.78 34.03
C ASN A 446 -3.04 16.43 32.77
N GLY A 447 -4.34 16.19 32.99
CA GLY A 447 -5.42 16.93 32.33
C GLY A 447 -5.69 16.71 30.83
N TRP A 448 -6.34 15.59 30.48
CA TRP A 448 -7.09 15.49 29.22
C TRP A 448 -8.43 16.22 29.37
N ASN A 449 -8.48 17.50 28.99
CA ASN A 449 -9.74 18.24 28.95
C ASN A 449 -10.44 17.96 27.62
N ASN A 450 -11.33 16.98 27.66
CA ASN A 450 -12.22 16.63 26.56
C ASN A 450 -13.47 17.52 26.68
N ASN A 451 -13.41 18.75 26.17
CA ASN A 451 -14.55 19.64 25.94
C ASN A 451 -14.06 20.82 25.11
N ASP A 452 -14.56 20.96 23.87
CA ASP A 452 -14.89 22.26 23.25
C ASP A 452 -15.19 22.15 21.75
N TRP A 453 -16.10 21.29 21.27
CA TRP A 453 -16.57 21.41 19.87
C TRP A 453 -18.05 21.05 19.62
N TRP A 454 -18.98 21.28 20.55
CA TRP A 454 -20.41 21.29 20.19
C TRP A 454 -21.21 22.27 21.05
N ASN A 455 -21.37 23.53 20.60
CA ASN A 455 -22.56 24.30 20.98
C ASN A 455 -22.89 25.44 20.00
N ASN A 456 -23.93 25.20 19.19
CA ASN A 456 -24.96 26.15 18.74
C ASN A 456 -26.00 25.26 18.03
N GLY A 457 -27.10 24.84 18.66
CA GLY A 457 -28.28 25.67 18.98
C GLY A 457 -29.14 25.83 17.72
N GLY A 458 -30.36 25.29 17.58
CA GLY A 458 -31.19 24.46 18.44
C GLY A 458 -32.49 24.09 17.69
N GLY A 459 -33.43 23.42 18.37
CA GLY A 459 -34.81 23.21 17.89
C GLY A 459 -35.31 21.79 18.13
N ARG A 460 -36.09 21.63 19.21
CA ARG A 460 -36.93 20.48 19.58
C ARG A 460 -38.01 20.26 18.49
N ASP A 461 -38.57 19.07 18.26
CA ASP A 461 -39.46 18.26 19.11
C ASP A 461 -39.41 16.81 18.57
N ASN A 462 -39.13 15.78 19.38
CA ASN A 462 -40.04 14.97 20.22
C ASN A 462 -40.92 13.96 19.47
N ASP A 463 -41.04 12.80 20.12
CA ASP A 463 -41.96 11.67 19.90
C ASP A 463 -41.45 10.61 18.89
N ASP A 464 -41.52 9.31 19.13
CA ASP A 464 -41.62 8.43 20.31
C ASP A 464 -41.62 7.00 19.70
N ASP A 465 -41.22 6.03 20.52
CA ASP A 465 -41.65 4.63 20.50
C ASP A 465 -41.04 3.56 19.54
N ASP A 466 -40.47 2.59 20.26
CA ASP A 466 -40.73 1.13 20.19
C ASP A 466 -39.81 0.22 19.35
N ASP A 467 -38.88 -0.41 20.09
CA ASP A 467 -38.86 -1.86 20.37
C ASP A 467 -39.20 -2.82 19.21
N ARG A 468 -38.23 -3.64 18.77
CA ARG A 468 -38.13 -5.06 19.17
C ARG A 468 -37.02 -5.84 18.47
N ASP A 469 -36.36 -6.59 19.32
CA ASP A 469 -35.44 -7.69 19.13
C ASP A 469 -35.95 -8.87 18.25
N ASN A 470 -35.05 -9.29 17.34
CA ASN A 470 -34.39 -10.60 17.29
C ASN A 470 -35.03 -11.86 16.64
N ASP A 471 -34.10 -12.60 16.00
CA ASP A 471 -34.02 -14.03 15.66
C ASP A 471 -34.82 -14.69 14.52
N GLY A 472 -34.06 -15.41 13.65
CA GLY A 472 -34.60 -16.45 12.77
C GLY A 472 -33.65 -17.01 11.71
N TRP A 473 -32.65 -17.81 12.12
CA TRP A 473 -31.83 -18.63 11.22
C TRP A 473 -32.58 -19.88 10.73
N ASN A 474 -32.43 -20.22 9.43
CA ASN A 474 -32.15 -21.57 8.86
C ASN A 474 -32.77 -21.74 7.44
N ASN A 475 -31.95 -22.03 6.43
CA ASN A 475 -31.85 -23.37 5.80
C ASN A 475 -31.05 -23.32 4.47
N TRP A 476 -30.11 -24.26 4.32
CA TRP A 476 -29.25 -24.44 3.16
C TRP A 476 -29.92 -25.31 2.10
N GLY A 477 -29.75 -24.96 0.82
CA GLY A 477 -30.12 -25.79 -0.33
C GLY A 477 -29.22 -25.50 -1.52
N TRP A 478 -28.26 -26.38 -1.77
CA TRP A 478 -27.35 -26.34 -2.93
C TRP A 478 -28.03 -26.88 -4.19
N ASN A 479 -27.86 -26.21 -5.33
CA ASN A 479 -27.74 -26.88 -6.63
C ASN A 479 -26.87 -26.06 -7.61
N GLY A 480 -26.06 -26.78 -8.38
CA GLY A 480 -24.82 -26.31 -9.01
C GLY A 480 -24.93 -25.54 -10.33
N GLY A 481 -23.83 -24.87 -10.70
CA GLY A 481 -23.66 -24.24 -12.02
C GLY A 481 -22.46 -23.30 -12.20
N GLY A 482 -21.23 -23.81 -12.16
CA GLY A 482 -20.07 -23.34 -12.95
C GLY A 482 -19.55 -21.89 -12.84
N ARG A 483 -18.47 -21.70 -12.07
CA ARG A 483 -17.16 -21.07 -12.44
C ARG A 483 -16.31 -20.96 -11.16
N ASN A 484 -15.21 -21.71 -11.11
CA ASN A 484 -14.31 -21.77 -9.96
C ASN A 484 -13.32 -20.60 -9.99
N ASP A 485 -13.69 -19.48 -9.37
CA ASP A 485 -12.76 -18.44 -8.96
C ASP A 485 -12.52 -18.60 -7.44
N ARG A 486 -11.36 -19.16 -7.08
CA ARG A 486 -10.94 -19.40 -5.67
C ARG A 486 -10.51 -18.10 -4.97
N TRP A 487 -11.33 -17.06 -5.06
CA TRP A 487 -11.21 -15.83 -4.28
C TRP A 487 -12.48 -15.52 -3.48
N ASN A 488 -13.63 -16.12 -3.80
CA ASN A 488 -14.93 -15.73 -3.23
C ASN A 488 -15.53 -16.71 -2.22
N ASN A 489 -14.73 -17.47 -1.47
CA ASN A 489 -15.29 -18.28 -0.38
C ASN A 489 -14.43 -18.20 0.89
N TRP A 490 -14.45 -17.02 1.52
CA TRP A 490 -14.21 -16.90 2.94
C TRP A 490 -15.41 -16.15 3.48
N GLY A 491 -16.35 -16.88 4.09
CA GLY A 491 -17.48 -16.28 4.78
C GLY A 491 -16.95 -15.53 6.00
N TRP A 492 -16.86 -14.21 5.89
CA TRP A 492 -16.47 -13.30 6.97
C TRP A 492 -17.66 -13.18 7.93
N GLY A 493 -17.71 -14.08 8.92
CA GLY A 493 -18.57 -13.93 10.09
C GLY A 493 -17.76 -13.24 11.18
N TRP A 494 -18.08 -11.98 11.48
CA TRP A 494 -17.49 -11.23 12.58
C TRP A 494 -17.89 -11.85 13.93
N ARG A 495 -16.96 -11.86 14.88
CA ARG A 495 -17.24 -11.94 16.32
C ARG A 495 -16.75 -10.68 16.99
#